data_AF-A0A9D0IEP8-F1
#
_entry.id   AF-A0A9D0IEP8-F1
#
_cell.length_a   1.000
_cell.length_b   1.000
_cell.length_c   1.000
_cell.angle_alpha   90.00
_cell.angle_beta   90.00
_cell.angle_gamma   90.00
#
_symmetry.space_group_name_H-M   'P 1'
#
loop_
_entity.id
_entity.type
_entity.pdbx_description
1 polymer ?
#
loop_
_entity_poly.entity_id
_entity_poly.type
_entity_poly.pdbx_seq_one_letter_code
_entity_poly.pdbx_strand_id
1 'polypeptide(L)'
;MSIHNRFTLVRVFGAALLLVFAGALQAAQWSAPLKGGGTVTVDPDTNRATLRRNGVETPLWDGVHQLEDGSTLTIRSGTAVPNQDILRARELPKKPPAAETDQWVGAPIVGYSPCEKLVRRVCGVDRACSAAEACDPARQLLDMEQRERAANASPNYMTPASGQCQQAEQDRTFFTSCRAAGTRRTQ
;
A
#
# COMPACT_ATOMS: atom_id res chain seq x y z
N MET A 1 56.22 -30.62 26.05
CA MET A 1 55.55 -31.91 25.79
C MET A 1 54.06 -31.76 26.06
N SER A 2 53.24 -32.01 25.04
CA SER A 2 51.77 -32.08 25.11
C SER A 2 51.26 -33.14 26.08
N ILE A 3 50.05 -32.96 26.62
CA ILE A 3 48.86 -33.82 26.43
C ILE A 3 47.62 -33.11 27.03
N HIS A 4 46.49 -33.22 26.32
CA HIS A 4 45.17 -32.61 26.55
C HIS A 4 44.35 -33.39 27.59
N ASN A 5 43.36 -32.78 28.28
CA ASN A 5 41.92 -33.13 28.11
C ASN A 5 40.93 -32.26 28.92
N ARG A 6 40.08 -31.54 28.17
CA ARG A 6 38.62 -31.27 28.26
C ARG A 6 37.89 -31.37 29.61
N PHE A 7 37.07 -30.37 29.94
CA PHE A 7 35.62 -30.55 30.25
C PHE A 7 34.84 -29.20 30.28
N THR A 8 33.77 -29.16 29.47
CA THR A 8 32.50 -28.42 29.63
C THR A 8 32.40 -26.93 29.30
N LEU A 9 31.85 -26.68 28.10
CA LEU A 9 31.16 -25.46 27.66
C LEU A 9 30.00 -25.08 28.61
N VAL A 10 29.92 -23.81 29.03
CA VAL A 10 28.65 -23.17 29.38
C VAL A 10 28.46 -21.99 28.43
N ARG A 11 27.54 -22.16 27.48
CA ARG A 11 27.05 -21.09 26.59
C ARG A 11 26.08 -20.22 27.37
N VAL A 12 26.45 -18.98 27.67
CA VAL A 12 25.47 -17.95 28.05
C VAL A 12 25.18 -17.13 26.80
N PHE A 13 24.10 -17.51 26.10
CA PHE A 13 23.46 -16.69 25.08
C PHE A 13 22.75 -15.53 25.78
N GLY A 14 23.45 -14.41 25.95
CA GLY A 14 22.83 -13.13 26.32
C GLY A 14 22.11 -12.56 25.10
N ALA A 15 20.84 -12.88 24.96
CA ALA A 15 19.96 -12.31 23.93
C ALA A 15 19.77 -10.81 24.20
N ALA A 16 20.57 -9.97 23.54
CA ALA A 16 20.30 -8.55 23.40
C ALA A 16 19.07 -8.39 22.49
N LEU A 17 17.89 -8.28 23.12
CA LEU A 17 16.62 -8.03 22.46
C LEU A 17 16.64 -6.60 21.91
N LEU A 18 17.13 -6.42 20.69
CA LEU A 18 16.96 -5.20 19.90
C LEU A 18 15.46 -5.06 19.59
N LEU A 19 14.77 -4.24 20.38
CA LEU A 19 13.45 -3.71 20.06
C LEU A 19 13.58 -2.86 18.79
N VAL A 20 13.39 -3.49 17.63
CA VAL A 20 13.19 -2.80 16.37
C VAL A 20 11.84 -2.09 16.47
N PHE A 21 11.86 -0.79 16.72
CA PHE A 21 10.70 0.08 16.56
C PHE A 21 10.26 0.00 15.09
N ALA A 22 9.27 -0.84 14.81
CA ALA A 22 8.52 -0.81 13.56
C ALA A 22 7.65 0.46 13.58
N GLY A 23 8.27 1.61 13.30
CA GLY A 23 7.55 2.83 12.99
C GLY A 23 6.72 2.59 11.75
N ALA A 24 5.40 2.43 11.93
CA ALA A 24 4.45 2.42 10.84
C ALA A 24 4.65 3.73 10.06
N LEU A 25 5.19 3.63 8.84
CA LEU A 25 5.20 4.70 7.85
C LEU A 25 3.76 5.04 7.50
N GLN A 26 3.15 5.92 8.31
CA GLN A 26 1.85 6.49 8.06
C GLN A 26 1.89 7.22 6.71
N ALA A 27 0.81 7.06 5.93
CA ALA A 27 0.57 7.84 4.72
C ALA A 27 0.75 9.33 5.01
N ALA A 28 0.88 10.17 3.97
CA ALA A 28 0.89 11.63 4.09
C ALA A 28 -0.49 12.17 4.52
N GLN A 29 -0.98 11.68 5.65
CA GLN A 29 -2.15 12.08 6.38
C GLN A 29 -1.63 12.84 7.61
N TRP A 30 -2.17 14.03 7.85
CA TRP A 30 -1.84 14.73 9.09
C TRP A 30 -2.40 13.93 10.26
N SER A 31 -1.60 13.78 11.32
CA SER A 31 -2.06 13.14 12.55
C SER A 31 -1.42 13.78 13.77
N ALA A 32 -2.15 13.79 14.88
CA ALA A 32 -1.66 14.34 16.14
C ALA A 32 -2.32 13.64 17.35
N PRO A 33 -1.61 13.51 18.48
CA PRO A 33 -2.20 13.02 19.72
C PRO A 33 -3.21 14.03 20.30
N LEU A 34 -4.36 13.53 20.74
CA LEU A 34 -5.39 14.33 21.41
C LEU A 34 -5.08 14.40 22.90
N LYS A 35 -5.26 15.57 23.53
CA LYS A 35 -5.06 15.72 24.99
C LYS A 35 -5.96 14.79 25.82
N GLY A 36 -7.14 14.44 25.30
CA GLY A 36 -8.05 13.46 25.90
C GLY A 36 -7.68 12.00 25.64
N GLY A 37 -6.53 11.73 25.03
CA GLY A 37 -6.04 10.41 24.66
C GLY A 37 -6.52 9.93 23.29
N GLY A 38 -5.69 9.12 22.64
CA GLY A 38 -5.87 8.66 21.27
C GLY A 38 -5.16 9.56 20.25
N THR A 39 -5.23 9.15 18.98
CA THR A 39 -4.62 9.87 17.86
C THR A 39 -5.70 10.33 16.90
N VAL A 40 -5.71 11.62 16.59
CA VAL A 40 -6.54 12.18 15.53
C VAL A 40 -5.81 12.07 14.21
N THR A 41 -6.54 11.68 13.18
CA THR A 41 -6.08 11.67 11.78
C THR A 41 -7.01 12.56 10.96
N VAL A 42 -6.47 13.29 9.99
CA VAL A 42 -7.25 14.06 9.02
C VAL A 42 -6.98 13.54 7.62
N ASP A 43 -8.04 13.10 6.95
CA ASP A 43 -8.00 12.67 5.55
C ASP A 43 -7.68 13.89 4.65
N PRO A 44 -6.63 13.82 3.81
CA PRO A 44 -6.16 14.98 3.05
C PRO A 44 -7.07 15.36 1.87
N ASP A 45 -7.98 14.50 1.45
CA ASP A 45 -8.87 14.71 0.30
C ASP A 45 -10.24 15.26 0.73
N THR A 46 -10.73 14.82 1.89
CA THR A 46 -12.08 15.12 2.40
C THR A 46 -12.07 15.99 3.66
N ASN A 47 -10.91 16.21 4.28
CA ASN A 47 -10.75 16.79 5.61
C ASN A 47 -11.49 16.08 6.72
N ARG A 48 -11.99 14.86 6.49
CA ARG A 48 -12.68 14.09 7.52
C ARG A 48 -11.71 13.80 8.65
N ALA A 49 -12.11 14.15 9.87
CA ALA A 49 -11.33 13.89 11.07
C ALA A 49 -11.82 12.61 11.76
N THR A 50 -10.89 11.70 12.06
CA THR A 50 -11.17 10.48 12.83
C THR A 50 -10.28 10.39 14.06
N LEU A 51 -10.82 9.86 15.14
CA LEU A 51 -10.10 9.58 16.38
C LEU A 51 -9.93 8.08 16.53
N ARG A 52 -8.66 7.64 16.64
CA ARG A 52 -8.31 6.27 16.99
C ARG A 52 -7.94 6.16 18.46
N ARG A 53 -8.66 5.33 19.22
CA ARG A 53 -8.40 5.05 20.63
C ARG A 53 -8.56 3.55 20.90
N ASN A 54 -7.56 2.93 21.51
CA ASN A 54 -7.56 1.49 21.82
C ASN A 54 -7.87 0.60 20.59
N GLY A 55 -7.38 1.00 19.42
CA GLY A 55 -7.61 0.29 18.16
C GLY A 55 -8.98 0.54 17.51
N VAL A 56 -9.90 1.26 18.16
CA VAL A 56 -11.20 1.64 17.60
C VAL A 56 -11.10 3.00 16.96
N GLU A 57 -11.59 3.12 15.72
CA GLU A 57 -11.66 4.38 14.97
C GLU A 57 -13.09 4.91 14.97
N THR A 58 -13.25 6.19 15.27
CA THR A 58 -14.55 6.87 15.32
C THR A 58 -14.47 8.24 14.65
N PRO A 59 -15.57 8.77 14.09
CA PRO A 59 -15.61 10.17 13.66
C PRO A 59 -15.29 11.11 14.83
N LEU A 60 -14.50 12.14 14.59
CA LEU A 60 -14.33 13.21 15.57
C LEU A 60 -15.48 14.21 15.43
N TRP A 61 -16.20 14.45 16.53
CA TRP A 61 -17.35 15.34 16.58
C TRP A 61 -16.94 16.81 16.51
N ASP A 62 -17.90 17.65 16.11
CA ASP A 62 -17.73 19.10 16.01
C ASP A 62 -17.30 19.74 17.32
N GLY A 63 -16.48 20.77 17.21
CA GLY A 63 -15.97 21.52 18.35
C GLY A 63 -14.48 21.84 18.25
N VAL A 64 -13.96 22.45 19.31
CA VAL A 64 -12.53 22.77 19.45
C VAL A 64 -11.89 21.73 20.35
N HIS A 65 -10.89 21.03 19.84
CA HIS A 65 -10.17 19.98 20.54
C HIS A 65 -8.75 20.42 20.83
N GLN A 66 -8.26 20.21 22.05
CA GLN A 66 -6.85 20.42 22.37
C GLN A 66 -6.01 19.21 22.00
N LEU A 67 -4.92 19.45 21.28
CA LEU A 67 -3.89 18.47 21.00
C LEU A 67 -2.93 18.39 22.21
N GLU A 68 -2.11 17.34 22.26
CA GLU A 68 -1.16 17.12 23.37
C GLU A 68 -0.12 18.24 23.49
N ASP A 69 0.26 18.85 22.36
CA ASP A 69 1.18 20.00 22.29
C ASP A 69 0.57 21.33 22.77
N GLY A 70 -0.71 21.32 23.18
CA GLY A 70 -1.45 22.49 23.64
C GLY A 70 -2.07 23.33 22.52
N SER A 71 -1.84 22.99 21.25
CA SER A 71 -2.52 23.61 20.12
C SER A 71 -3.98 23.15 20.01
N THR A 72 -4.75 23.79 19.11
CA THR A 72 -6.17 23.48 18.93
C THR A 72 -6.48 23.02 17.51
N LEU A 73 -7.34 22.00 17.42
CA LEU A 73 -7.93 21.50 16.18
C LEU A 73 -9.43 21.80 16.22
N THR A 74 -9.92 22.55 15.23
CA THR A 74 -11.36 22.85 15.11
C THR A 74 -12.01 21.90 14.13
N ILE A 75 -13.10 21.25 14.54
CA ILE A 75 -13.92 20.37 13.70
C ILE A 75 -15.26 21.05 13.43
N ARG A 76 -15.67 21.08 12.16
CA ARG A 76 -16.97 21.59 11.68
C ARG A 76 -17.57 20.58 10.71
N SER A 77 -18.78 20.13 11.00
CA SER A 77 -19.48 19.08 10.24
C SER A 77 -18.65 17.81 10.04
N GLY A 78 -17.91 17.38 11.06
CA GLY A 78 -17.02 16.20 11.02
C GLY A 78 -15.74 16.39 10.19
N THR A 79 -15.45 17.62 9.74
CA THR A 79 -14.25 17.96 8.98
C THR A 79 -13.33 18.91 9.74
N ALA A 80 -12.02 18.71 9.63
CA ALA A 80 -11.04 19.60 10.22
C ALA A 80 -10.97 20.93 9.45
N VAL A 81 -11.11 22.04 10.19
CA VAL A 81 -10.78 23.37 9.67
C VAL A 81 -9.26 23.44 9.51
N PRO A 82 -8.73 23.64 8.30
CA PRO A 82 -7.29 23.54 8.06
C PRO A 82 -6.48 24.59 8.84
N ASN A 83 -5.41 24.16 9.50
CA ASN A 83 -4.37 25.01 10.09
C ASN A 83 -3.06 24.84 9.31
N GLN A 84 -2.01 25.57 9.70
CA GLN A 84 -0.71 25.56 8.99
C GLN A 84 -0.09 24.16 8.91
N ASP A 85 -0.23 23.34 9.94
CA ASP A 85 0.36 21.99 9.95
C ASP A 85 -0.42 21.02 9.06
N ILE A 86 -1.75 21.13 9.02
CA ILE A 86 -2.58 20.39 8.05
C ILE A 86 -2.24 20.82 6.62
N LEU A 87 -2.07 22.13 6.37
CA LEU A 87 -1.71 22.64 5.05
C LEU A 87 -0.32 22.14 4.63
N ARG A 88 0.68 22.21 5.51
CA ARG A 88 2.04 21.69 5.26
C ARG A 88 2.03 20.18 5.01
N ALA A 89 1.21 19.42 5.74
CA ALA A 89 1.07 17.99 5.53
C ALA A 89 0.51 17.62 4.13
N ARG A 90 -0.23 18.54 3.48
CA ARG A 90 -0.72 18.34 2.10
C ARG A 90 0.35 18.66 1.05
N GLU A 91 1.28 19.55 1.38
CA GLU A 91 2.41 19.90 0.52
C GLU A 91 3.49 18.81 0.53
N LEU A 92 3.52 17.99 1.58
CA LEU A 92 4.33 16.79 1.58
C LEU A 92 3.89 15.90 0.41
N PRO A 93 4.84 15.28 -0.32
CA PRO A 93 4.51 14.35 -1.38
C PRO A 93 3.50 13.34 -0.85
N LYS A 94 2.28 13.35 -1.39
CA LYS A 94 1.31 12.31 -1.08
C LYS A 94 1.98 11.00 -1.47
N LYS A 95 2.24 10.13 -0.48
CA LYS A 95 2.56 8.74 -0.75
C LYS A 95 1.42 8.26 -1.66
N PRO A 96 1.68 7.91 -2.93
CA PRO A 96 0.65 7.42 -3.81
C PRO A 96 -0.10 6.30 -3.07
N PRO A 97 -1.45 6.25 -3.11
CA PRO A 97 -2.22 5.22 -2.41
C PRO A 97 -1.71 3.85 -2.84
N ALA A 98 -0.86 3.24 -2.02
CA ALA A 98 -0.04 2.07 -2.32
C ALA A 98 0.15 1.79 -3.82
N ALA A 99 0.62 2.80 -4.58
CA ALA A 99 1.34 2.49 -5.79
C ALA A 99 2.76 2.17 -5.32
N GLU A 100 3.02 0.91 -4.93
CA GLU A 100 4.35 0.32 -4.97
C GLU A 100 4.89 0.37 -6.41
N THR A 101 5.15 1.56 -6.97
CA THR A 101 5.74 1.70 -8.30
C THR A 101 7.24 1.97 -8.18
N ASP A 102 7.67 2.68 -7.14
CA ASP A 102 9.08 3.08 -6.99
C ASP A 102 10.02 1.93 -6.61
N GLN A 103 9.49 0.82 -6.06
CA GLN A 103 10.32 -0.35 -5.75
C GLN A 103 10.67 -1.20 -6.99
N TRP A 104 9.97 -1.00 -8.10
CA TRP A 104 10.09 -1.88 -9.27
C TRP A 104 10.56 -1.16 -10.53
N VAL A 105 10.40 0.16 -10.63
CA VAL A 105 10.86 0.93 -11.79
C VAL A 105 12.36 0.70 -12.01
N GLY A 106 12.73 0.18 -13.18
CA GLY A 106 14.12 -0.14 -13.51
C GLY A 106 14.58 -1.55 -13.12
N ALA A 107 13.70 -2.44 -12.64
CA ALA A 107 13.98 -3.88 -12.56
C ALA A 107 13.78 -4.56 -13.94
N PRO A 108 14.63 -5.54 -14.33
CA PRO A 108 14.51 -6.22 -15.61
C PRO A 108 13.27 -7.14 -15.62
N ILE A 109 12.56 -7.15 -16.74
CA ILE A 109 11.46 -8.09 -17.00
C ILE A 109 12.05 -9.40 -17.53
N VAL A 110 11.76 -10.51 -16.86
CA VAL A 110 12.15 -11.85 -17.31
C VAL A 110 10.89 -12.64 -17.67
N GLY A 111 10.75 -13.00 -18.95
CA GLY A 111 9.54 -13.63 -19.48
C GLY A 111 8.40 -12.63 -19.59
N TYR A 112 7.24 -12.96 -19.00
CA TYR A 112 6.07 -12.08 -19.05
C TYR A 112 6.17 -10.92 -18.07
N SER A 113 5.82 -9.73 -18.54
CA SER A 113 5.62 -8.56 -17.68
C SER A 113 4.49 -8.80 -16.68
N PRO A 114 4.42 -8.04 -15.58
CA PRO A 114 3.27 -8.09 -14.67
C PRO A 114 1.94 -7.85 -15.39
N CYS A 115 1.90 -6.95 -16.36
CA CYS A 115 0.68 -6.67 -17.12
C CYS A 115 0.29 -7.82 -18.05
N GLU A 116 1.26 -8.48 -18.67
CA GLU A 116 1.01 -9.68 -19.47
C GLU A 116 0.48 -10.84 -18.60
N LYS A 117 1.03 -11.02 -17.39
CA LYS A 117 0.52 -11.99 -16.41
C LYS A 117 -0.92 -11.67 -16.00
N LEU A 118 -1.21 -10.40 -15.72
CA LEU A 118 -2.54 -9.91 -15.37
C LEU A 118 -3.56 -10.19 -16.46
N VAL A 119 -3.29 -9.78 -17.70
CA VAL A 119 -4.20 -10.00 -18.82
C VAL A 119 -4.44 -11.48 -19.04
N ARG A 120 -3.40 -12.33 -19.00
CA ARG A 120 -3.59 -13.79 -19.18
C ARG A 120 -4.44 -14.40 -18.08
N ARG A 121 -4.28 -13.96 -16.84
CA ARG A 121 -5.06 -14.45 -15.71
C ARG A 121 -6.51 -13.98 -15.77
N VAL A 122 -6.74 -12.69 -15.99
CA VAL A 122 -8.06 -12.04 -15.88
C VAL A 122 -8.88 -12.23 -17.15
N CYS A 123 -8.27 -12.08 -18.32
CA CYS A 123 -8.96 -12.23 -19.61
C CYS A 123 -8.93 -13.68 -20.14
N GLY A 124 -8.07 -14.55 -19.58
CA GLY A 124 -7.88 -15.92 -20.06
C GLY A 124 -7.06 -16.00 -21.35
N VAL A 125 -6.72 -17.23 -21.74
CA VAL A 125 -6.08 -17.52 -23.04
C VAL A 125 -7.06 -17.14 -24.15
N ASP A 126 -6.55 -16.53 -25.23
CA ASP A 126 -7.33 -16.04 -26.38
C ASP A 126 -8.50 -15.11 -26.01
N ARG A 127 -8.41 -14.46 -24.83
CA ARG A 127 -9.44 -13.56 -24.29
C ARG A 127 -10.80 -14.24 -24.09
N ALA A 128 -10.78 -15.50 -23.64
CA ALA A 128 -11.98 -16.26 -23.30
C ALA A 128 -12.94 -15.54 -22.33
N CYS A 129 -12.42 -14.65 -21.48
CA CYS A 129 -13.18 -13.80 -20.56
C CYS A 129 -13.16 -12.32 -20.96
N SER A 130 -13.11 -12.00 -22.26
CA SER A 130 -13.08 -10.61 -22.77
C SER A 130 -14.25 -9.75 -22.32
N ALA A 131 -15.42 -10.33 -22.03
CA ALA A 131 -16.60 -9.63 -21.55
C ALA A 131 -16.64 -9.47 -20.02
N ALA A 132 -15.67 -10.01 -19.28
CA ALA A 132 -15.60 -9.82 -17.84
C ALA A 132 -15.23 -8.37 -17.51
N GLU A 133 -15.90 -7.78 -16.52
CA GLU A 133 -15.70 -6.38 -16.08
C GLU A 133 -14.22 -6.07 -15.79
N ALA A 134 -13.50 -7.03 -15.20
CA ALA A 134 -12.09 -6.88 -14.87
C ALA A 134 -11.14 -6.93 -16.08
N CYS A 135 -11.56 -7.50 -17.22
CA CYS A 135 -10.68 -7.67 -18.37
C CYS A 135 -10.38 -6.34 -19.07
N ASP A 136 -11.33 -5.41 -19.15
CA ASP A 136 -11.12 -4.11 -19.81
C ASP A 136 -10.07 -3.25 -19.09
N PRO A 137 -10.15 -3.04 -17.75
CA PRO A 137 -9.10 -2.36 -17.01
C PRO A 137 -7.75 -3.08 -17.08
N ALA A 138 -7.72 -4.42 -17.06
CA ALA A 138 -6.48 -5.18 -17.19
C ALA A 138 -5.79 -4.92 -18.56
N ARG A 139 -6.59 -4.83 -19.64
CA ARG A 139 -6.08 -4.49 -20.98
C ARG A 139 -5.60 -3.05 -21.07
N GLN A 140 -6.32 -2.13 -20.43
CA GLN A 140 -5.91 -0.72 -20.37
C GLN A 140 -4.54 -0.56 -19.69
N LEU A 141 -4.31 -1.29 -18.59
CA LEU A 141 -3.01 -1.27 -17.91
C LEU A 141 -1.88 -1.84 -18.77
N LEU A 142 -2.13 -2.94 -19.51
CA LEU A 142 -1.15 -3.49 -20.46
C LEU A 142 -0.81 -2.49 -21.58
N ASP A 143 -1.82 -1.82 -22.13
CA ASP A 143 -1.66 -0.82 -23.18
C ASP A 143 -0.88 0.42 -22.67
N MET A 144 -1.09 0.82 -21.41
CA MET A 144 -0.25 1.82 -20.73
C MET A 144 1.21 1.37 -20.61
N GLU A 145 1.46 0.16 -20.12
CA GLU A 145 2.82 -0.39 -20.01
C GLU A 145 3.53 -0.46 -21.37
N GLN A 146 2.81 -0.86 -22.42
CA GLN A 146 3.38 -0.92 -23.77
C GLN A 146 3.80 0.46 -24.28
N ARG A 147 2.97 1.50 -24.04
CA ARG A 147 3.33 2.89 -24.37
C ARG A 147 4.54 3.37 -23.59
N GLU A 148 4.57 3.12 -22.28
CA GLU A 148 5.68 3.53 -21.42
C GLU A 148 6.98 2.84 -21.83
N ARG A 149 6.94 1.54 -22.12
CA ARG A 149 8.10 0.77 -22.59
C ARG A 149 8.56 1.23 -23.98
N ALA A 150 7.64 1.54 -24.89
CA ALA A 150 7.96 2.05 -26.22
C ALA A 150 8.60 3.45 -26.17
N ALA A 151 8.24 4.27 -25.19
CA ALA A 151 8.82 5.60 -24.97
C ALA A 151 10.15 5.55 -24.17
N ASN A 152 10.54 4.39 -23.63
CA ASN A 152 11.73 4.23 -22.79
C ASN A 152 12.92 3.70 -23.61
N ALA A 153 14.12 4.22 -23.35
CA ALA A 153 15.36 3.73 -23.95
C ALA A 153 15.68 2.26 -23.57
N SER A 154 15.10 1.78 -22.47
CA SER A 154 15.29 0.45 -21.92
C SER A 154 13.96 -0.31 -21.87
N PRO A 155 13.45 -0.79 -23.02
CA PRO A 155 12.11 -1.37 -23.14
C PRO A 155 11.95 -2.70 -22.41
N ASN A 156 13.01 -3.32 -21.85
CA ASN A 156 12.93 -4.59 -21.11
C ASN A 156 12.87 -4.41 -19.59
N TYR A 157 12.54 -3.22 -19.12
CA TYR A 157 12.49 -2.90 -17.71
C TYR A 157 11.08 -2.52 -17.28
N MET A 158 10.82 -2.75 -15.99
CA MET A 158 9.59 -2.36 -15.32
C MET A 158 9.40 -0.85 -15.40
N THR A 159 8.15 -0.47 -15.67
CA THR A 159 7.67 0.90 -15.81
C THR A 159 6.66 1.22 -14.69
N PRO A 160 6.25 2.48 -14.51
CA PRO A 160 5.15 2.81 -13.59
C PRO A 160 3.89 1.93 -13.80
N ALA A 161 3.47 1.71 -15.05
CA ALA A 161 2.34 0.83 -15.37
C ALA A 161 2.61 -0.64 -15.00
N SER A 162 3.85 -1.13 -15.14
CA SER A 162 4.23 -2.46 -14.66
C SER A 162 3.96 -2.64 -13.15
N GLY A 163 4.20 -1.60 -12.35
CA GLY A 163 3.91 -1.61 -10.90
C GLY A 163 2.40 -1.62 -10.60
N GLN A 164 1.59 -0.87 -11.37
CA GLN A 164 0.14 -0.89 -11.25
C GLN A 164 -0.44 -2.27 -11.58
N CYS A 165 0.09 -2.93 -12.61
CA CYS A 165 -0.27 -4.31 -12.93
C CYS A 165 0.11 -5.30 -11.83
N GLN A 166 1.25 -5.09 -11.16
CA GLN A 166 1.68 -5.92 -10.04
C GLN A 166 0.73 -5.78 -8.82
N GLN A 167 0.15 -4.60 -8.60
CA GLN A 167 -0.90 -4.40 -7.58
C GLN A 167 -2.23 -5.03 -8.00
N ALA A 168 -2.63 -4.85 -9.25
CA ALA A 168 -3.80 -5.52 -9.81
C ALA A 168 -3.67 -7.05 -9.76
N GLU A 169 -2.45 -7.59 -9.84
CA GLU A 169 -2.17 -9.00 -9.62
C GLU A 169 -2.49 -9.48 -8.19
N GLN A 170 -2.44 -8.59 -7.21
CA GLN A 170 -2.72 -8.87 -5.81
C GLN A 170 -4.20 -8.66 -5.45
N ASP A 171 -4.89 -7.75 -6.15
CA ASP A 171 -6.33 -7.54 -5.96
C ASP A 171 -7.15 -8.65 -6.63
N ARG A 172 -7.41 -9.71 -5.86
CA ARG A 172 -8.23 -10.85 -6.28
C ARG A 172 -9.73 -10.58 -6.19
N THR A 173 -10.14 -9.42 -5.66
CA THR A 173 -11.55 -9.06 -5.50
C THR A 173 -12.12 -8.41 -6.75
N PHE A 174 -11.39 -7.44 -7.31
CA PHE A 174 -11.74 -6.80 -8.57
C PHE A 174 -11.17 -7.58 -9.76
N PHE A 175 -9.85 -7.86 -9.78
CA PHE A 175 -9.19 -8.61 -10.85
C PHE A 175 -9.31 -10.13 -10.65
N THR A 176 -10.54 -10.62 -10.72
CA THR A 176 -10.84 -12.05 -10.62
C THR A 176 -10.22 -12.82 -11.79
N SER A 177 -9.77 -14.05 -11.53
CA SER A 177 -9.22 -14.91 -12.59
C SER A 177 -10.32 -15.35 -13.55
N CYS A 178 -9.99 -15.43 -14.84
CA CYS A 178 -10.83 -16.03 -15.86
C CYS A 178 -11.13 -17.48 -15.49
N ARG A 179 -12.37 -17.75 -15.13
CA ARG A 179 -12.91 -19.10 -15.11
C ARG A 179 -13.48 -19.34 -16.49
N ALA A 180 -12.64 -19.80 -17.41
CA ALA A 180 -13.13 -20.34 -18.67
C ALA A 180 -14.23 -21.35 -18.34
N ALA A 181 -15.41 -21.18 -18.93
CA ALA A 181 -16.58 -21.99 -18.62
C ALA A 181 -16.26 -23.48 -18.88
N GLY A 182 -15.87 -24.18 -17.83
CA GLY A 182 -15.54 -25.59 -17.82
C GLY A 182 -16.31 -26.25 -16.69
N THR A 183 -17.39 -26.94 -17.03
CA THR A 183 -18.16 -27.89 -16.20
C THR A 183 -18.94 -27.32 -15.01
N ARG A 184 -20.12 -26.75 -15.29
CA ARG A 184 -21.31 -27.15 -14.53
C ARG A 184 -21.66 -28.58 -14.97
N ARG A 185 -21.12 -29.59 -14.27
CA ARG A 185 -21.67 -30.95 -14.34
C ARG A 185 -22.83 -30.97 -13.34
N THR A 186 -24.01 -30.61 -13.81
CA THR A 186 -25.27 -30.97 -13.14
C THR A 186 -25.32 -32.48 -12.98
N GLN A 187 -25.58 -32.91 -11.74
CA GLN A 187 -26.16 -34.17 -11.26
C GLN A 187 -26.13 -35.37 -12.20
#